data_AF-A0A8B9H2H4-F1
#
_entry.id   AF-A0A8B9H2H4-F1
#
_cell.length_a   1.000
_cell.length_b   1.000
_cell.length_c   1.000
_cell.angle_alpha   90.00
_cell.angle_beta   90.00
_cell.angle_gamma   90.00
#
_symmetry.space_group_name_H-M   'P 1'
#
loop_
_entity.id
_entity.type
_entity.pdbx_description
1 polymer ?
#
loop_
_entity_poly.entity_id
_entity_poly.type
_entity_poly.pdbx_seq_one_letter_code
_entity_poly.pdbx_strand_id
1 'polypeptide(L)'
;ICLVVLMVITLCYISQSYVYLTGENCIDKVDKTSHSVGSFWTNSKCHKCTCDENGFSCCYGLPTSIKYPEDCTVEYDYTTCTYEVFKKNDRTSPCSHSAVGK
;
A
#
# COMPACT_ATOMS: atom_id res chain seq x y z
N ILE A 1 32.66 -7.89 -14.93
CA ILE A 1 32.08 -6.67 -14.33
C ILE A 1 30.67 -6.55 -14.89
N CYS A 2 29.66 -7.05 -14.17
CA CYS A 2 28.25 -6.91 -14.54
C CYS A 2 27.70 -5.79 -13.65
N LEU A 3 27.20 -4.73 -14.29
CA LEU A 3 26.97 -3.43 -13.69
C LEU A 3 26.05 -3.49 -12.47
N VAL A 4 26.53 -2.89 -11.39
CA VAL A 4 25.81 -2.64 -10.15
C VAL A 4 24.76 -1.56 -10.43
N VAL A 5 23.48 -1.93 -10.52
CA VAL A 5 22.38 -0.95 -10.47
C VAL A 5 22.14 -0.62 -9.00
N LEU A 6 22.94 0.31 -8.49
CA LEU A 6 22.77 0.93 -7.17
C LEU A 6 21.57 1.88 -7.20
N MET A 7 20.70 1.72 -6.19
CA MET A 7 19.90 2.76 -5.53
C MET A 7 18.68 3.32 -6.28
N VAL A 8 17.50 2.72 -6.04
CA VAL A 8 16.31 3.54 -5.72
C VAL A 8 15.63 2.93 -4.49
N ILE A 9 15.90 3.59 -3.37
CA ILE A 9 15.19 3.60 -2.08
C ILE A 9 13.95 2.70 -2.02
N THR A 10 14.01 1.69 -1.15
CA THR A 10 12.91 0.82 -0.70
C THR A 10 11.61 1.57 -0.42
N LEU A 11 10.68 1.69 -1.39
CA LEU A 11 9.35 2.28 -1.13
C LEU A 11 8.16 1.66 -1.90
N CYS A 12 8.40 0.57 -2.63
CA CYS A 12 7.38 -0.36 -3.07
C CYS A 12 8.05 -1.74 -3.04
N TYR A 13 7.37 -2.76 -2.51
CA TYR A 13 7.74 -4.11 -2.92
C TYR A 13 7.36 -4.16 -4.39
N ILE A 14 8.33 -4.01 -5.29
CA ILE A 14 8.16 -4.69 -6.57
C ILE A 14 8.07 -6.15 -6.13
N SER A 15 6.87 -6.72 -6.10
CA SER A 15 6.68 -8.17 -6.03
C SER A 15 7.13 -8.73 -7.36
N GLN A 16 8.40 -8.49 -7.70
CA GLN A 16 9.12 -8.86 -8.89
C GLN A 16 9.46 -10.35 -8.75
N SER A 17 8.45 -11.21 -8.55
CA SER A 17 8.74 -12.66 -8.46
C SER A 17 7.56 -13.60 -8.66
N TYR A 18 6.29 -13.17 -8.64
CA TYR A 18 5.20 -14.16 -8.58
C TYR A 18 3.96 -13.81 -9.39
N VAL A 19 4.09 -13.09 -10.49
CA VAL A 19 2.95 -12.81 -11.38
C VAL A 19 3.30 -13.33 -12.76
N TYR A 20 2.67 -14.44 -13.12
CA TYR A 20 2.67 -14.85 -14.51
C TYR A 20 1.75 -13.88 -15.25
N LEU A 21 2.28 -13.15 -16.22
CA LEU A 21 1.46 -12.58 -17.29
C LEU A 21 0.82 -13.76 -18.00
N THR A 22 -0.47 -13.99 -17.78
CA THR A 22 -1.25 -14.93 -18.59
C THR A 22 -2.03 -14.10 -19.61
N GLY A 23 -1.33 -13.60 -20.63
CA GLY A 23 -1.91 -12.66 -21.60
C GLY A 23 -1.95 -11.21 -21.09
N GLU A 24 -3.12 -10.55 -21.18
CA GLU A 24 -3.34 -9.11 -20.93
C GLU A 24 -3.78 -8.75 -19.50
N ASN A 25 -3.60 -9.66 -18.52
CA ASN A 25 -4.08 -9.48 -17.15
C ASN A 25 -3.02 -9.82 -16.09
N CYS A 26 -3.10 -9.09 -14.99
CA CYS A 26 -2.38 -9.28 -13.75
C CYS A 26 -3.22 -10.04 -12.73
N ILE A 27 -2.65 -11.07 -12.10
CA ILE A 27 -3.32 -11.86 -11.07
C ILE A 27 -2.85 -11.44 -9.68
N ASP A 28 -3.69 -10.74 -8.92
CA ASP A 28 -3.42 -10.44 -7.52
C ASP A 28 -3.54 -11.71 -6.69
N LYS A 29 -2.43 -12.18 -6.12
CA LYS A 29 -2.40 -13.39 -5.29
C LYS A 29 -2.98 -13.20 -3.89
N VAL A 30 -3.10 -11.96 -3.42
CA VAL A 30 -3.69 -11.65 -2.12
C VAL A 30 -5.18 -11.93 -2.17
N ASP A 31 -5.86 -11.39 -3.19
CA ASP A 31 -7.32 -11.47 -3.33
C ASP A 31 -7.75 -12.55 -4.33
N LYS A 32 -6.81 -13.14 -5.07
CA LYS A 32 -7.03 -14.10 -6.16
C LYS A 32 -7.89 -13.53 -7.29
N THR A 33 -7.76 -12.23 -7.55
CA THR A 33 -8.50 -11.48 -8.58
C THR A 33 -7.65 -11.24 -9.82
N SER A 34 -8.31 -11.09 -10.97
CA SER A 34 -7.68 -10.77 -12.25
C SER A 34 -7.97 -9.32 -12.63
N HIS A 35 -6.93 -8.59 -13.03
CA HIS A 35 -6.96 -7.17 -13.31
C HIS A 35 -6.34 -6.89 -14.68
N SER A 36 -6.98 -6.08 -15.51
CA SER A 36 -6.47 -5.76 -16.85
C SER A 36 -5.23 -4.87 -16.80
N VAL A 37 -4.37 -4.95 -17.83
CA VAL A 37 -3.30 -3.97 -18.05
C VAL A 37 -3.88 -2.54 -18.05
N GLY A 38 -3.20 -1.62 -17.38
CA GLY A 38 -3.62 -0.23 -17.19
C GLY A 38 -4.57 0.01 -16.00
N SER A 39 -4.96 -1.05 -15.27
CA SER A 39 -5.83 -0.92 -14.10
C SER A 39 -5.06 -0.59 -12.81
N PHE A 40 -5.79 0.04 -11.89
CA PHE A 40 -5.35 0.37 -10.53
C PHE A 40 -6.37 -0.20 -9.55
N TRP A 41 -5.91 -0.81 -8.47
CA TRP A 41 -6.80 -1.32 -7.42
C TRP A 41 -6.15 -1.24 -6.04
N THR A 42 -6.99 -1.31 -5.02
CA THR A 42 -6.56 -1.55 -3.63
C THR A 42 -7.04 -2.93 -3.23
N ASN A 43 -6.12 -3.80 -2.79
CA ASN A 43 -6.47 -5.15 -2.39
C ASN A 43 -6.90 -5.25 -0.93
N SER A 44 -7.33 -6.43 -0.47
CA SER A 44 -7.81 -6.67 0.90
C SER A 44 -6.77 -6.42 2.00
N LYS A 45 -5.49 -6.30 1.64
CA LYS A 45 -4.41 -5.89 2.56
C LYS A 45 -4.10 -4.40 2.49
N CYS A 46 -4.96 -3.63 1.84
CA CYS A 46 -4.77 -2.20 1.61
C CYS A 46 -3.48 -1.87 0.87
N HIS A 47 -3.01 -2.76 0.00
CA HIS A 47 -1.94 -2.41 -0.93
C HIS A 47 -2.53 -1.75 -2.17
N LYS A 48 -1.93 -0.65 -2.58
CA LYS A 48 -2.26 0.06 -3.82
C LYS A 48 -1.45 -0.56 -4.95
N CYS A 49 -2.12 -1.14 -5.92
CA CYS A 49 -1.52 -1.93 -6.97
C CYS A 49 -1.79 -1.32 -8.35
N THR A 50 -0.84 -1.50 -9.26
CA THR A 50 -0.91 -1.03 -10.65
C THR A 50 -0.44 -2.13 -11.59
N CYS A 51 -1.26 -2.47 -12.58
CA CYS A 51 -0.92 -3.46 -13.62
C CYS A 51 -0.47 -2.77 -14.91
N ASP A 52 0.68 -3.19 -15.43
CA ASP A 52 1.28 -2.76 -16.69
C ASP A 52 1.62 -3.97 -17.57
N GLU A 53 2.13 -3.70 -18.78
CA GLU A 53 2.47 -4.74 -19.76
C GLU A 53 3.57 -5.72 -19.29
N ASN A 54 4.36 -5.34 -18.29
CA ASN A 54 5.46 -6.13 -17.74
C ASN A 54 5.07 -6.86 -16.43
N GLY A 55 3.87 -6.64 -15.90
CA GLY A 55 3.37 -7.25 -14.67
C GLY A 55 2.57 -6.28 -13.81
N PHE A 56 2.59 -6.45 -12.49
CA PHE A 56 2.08 -5.41 -11.59
C PHE A 56 3.01 -5.18 -10.42
N SER A 57 2.91 -3.99 -9.84
CA SER A 57 3.54 -3.63 -8.57
C SER A 57 2.47 -3.25 -7.55
N CYS A 58 2.77 -3.47 -6.27
CA CYS A 58 1.91 -3.07 -5.17
C CYS A 58 2.74 -2.36 -4.10
N CYS A 59 2.21 -1.26 -3.58
CA CYS A 59 2.82 -0.49 -2.50
C CYS A 59 1.86 -0.43 -1.32
N TYR A 60 2.36 -0.16 -0.12
CA TYR A 60 1.50 -0.03 1.06
C TYR A 60 0.57 1.18 0.88
N GLY A 61 -0.74 0.97 1.05
CA GLY A 61 -1.74 2.03 0.98
C GLY A 61 -1.98 2.74 2.32
N LEU A 62 -1.64 2.08 3.43
CA LEU A 62 -1.71 2.61 4.79
C LEU A 62 -0.29 2.94 5.31
N PRO A 63 -0.15 3.98 6.16
CA PRO A 63 1.14 4.32 6.75
C PRO A 63 1.63 3.22 7.69
N THR A 64 2.95 3.01 7.70
CA THR A 64 3.58 2.03 8.61
C THR A 64 3.96 2.64 9.95
N SER A 65 4.11 3.96 9.98
CA SER A 65 4.42 4.70 11.19
C SER A 65 3.63 6.01 11.20
N ILE A 66 2.96 6.29 12.31
CA ILE A 66 2.26 7.54 12.55
C ILE A 66 2.76 8.09 13.88
N LYS A 67 3.21 9.34 13.85
CA LYS A 67 3.56 10.11 15.06
C LYS A 67 2.41 11.04 15.40
N TYR A 68 1.94 10.99 16.63
CA TYR A 68 0.87 11.82 17.16
C TYR A 68 1.12 12.14 18.65
N PRO A 69 0.48 13.19 19.21
CA PRO A 69 0.59 13.54 20.63
C PRO A 69 0.14 12.43 21.57
N GLU A 70 0.65 12.40 22.80
CA GLU A 70 0.35 11.33 23.77
C GLU A 70 -1.14 11.17 24.09
N ASP A 71 -1.92 12.25 24.03
CA ASP A 71 -3.36 12.23 24.30
C ASP A 71 -4.22 11.81 23.10
N CYS A 72 -3.58 11.38 22.01
CA CYS A 72 -4.21 10.90 20.79
C CYS A 72 -4.02 9.39 20.59
N THR A 73 -4.83 8.82 19.72
CA THR A 73 -4.73 7.44 19.26
C THR A 73 -5.01 7.38 17.76
N VAL A 74 -4.60 6.28 17.12
CA VAL A 74 -4.96 5.96 15.74
C VAL A 74 -5.87 4.75 15.71
N GLU A 75 -6.85 4.78 14.81
CA GLU A 75 -7.62 3.61 14.40
C GLU A 75 -7.49 3.40 12.89
N TYR A 76 -7.37 2.13 12.47
CA TYR A 76 -7.32 1.74 11.06
C TYR A 76 -8.61 1.05 10.66
N ASP A 77 -9.19 1.48 9.55
CA ASP A 77 -10.28 0.78 8.87
C ASP A 77 -9.71 0.06 7.65
N TYR A 78 -9.50 -1.25 7.79
CA TYR A 78 -9.01 -2.11 6.71
C TYR A 78 -10.07 -2.43 5.65
N THR A 79 -11.34 -2.10 5.91
CA THR A 79 -12.43 -2.26 4.93
C THR A 79 -12.38 -1.16 3.88
N THR A 80 -12.16 0.08 4.32
CA THR A 80 -12.04 1.26 3.44
C THR A 80 -10.59 1.62 3.15
N CYS A 81 -9.63 0.95 3.79
CA CYS A 81 -8.21 1.23 3.73
C CYS A 81 -7.87 2.68 4.11
N THR A 82 -8.49 3.14 5.20
CA THR A 82 -8.29 4.47 5.77
C THR A 82 -7.80 4.37 7.22
N TYR A 83 -7.39 5.50 7.77
CA TYR A 83 -7.03 5.61 9.19
C TYR A 83 -7.43 6.99 9.71
N GLU A 84 -7.75 7.06 11.00
CA GLU A 84 -8.11 8.30 11.68
C GLU A 84 -7.25 8.45 12.93
N VAL A 85 -6.80 9.69 13.20
CA VAL A 85 -6.08 10.02 14.44
C VAL A 85 -6.89 11.04 15.22
N PHE A 86 -7.28 10.68 16.44
CA PHE A 86 -8.20 11.46 17.27
C PHE A 86 -7.84 11.39 18.76
N LYS A 87 -8.47 12.23 19.59
CA LYS A 87 -8.23 12.26 21.05
C LYS A 87 -8.74 10.98 21.70
N LYS A 88 -7.96 10.41 22.63
CA LYS A 88 -8.33 9.16 23.36
C LYS A 88 -9.69 9.25 24.06
N ASN A 89 -10.05 10.44 24.55
CA ASN A 89 -11.29 10.68 25.30
C ASN A 89 -12.42 11.29 24.45
N ASP A 90 -12.14 11.64 23.18
CA ASP A 90 -13.12 12.23 22.26
C ASP A 90 -12.75 11.91 20.81
N ARG A 91 -13.47 10.94 20.22
CA ARG A 91 -13.26 10.50 18.84
C ARG A 91 -13.61 11.57 17.80
N THR A 92 -14.44 12.56 18.15
CA THR A 92 -14.84 13.61 17.22
C THR A 92 -13.78 14.70 17.08
N SER A 93 -12.78 14.73 17.97
CA SER A 93 -11.68 15.67 17.97
C SER A 93 -10.45 15.11 17.24
N PRO A 94 -10.16 15.55 16.00
CA PRO A 94 -9.00 15.08 15.24
C PRO A 94 -7.68 15.60 15.84
N CYS A 95 -6.60 14.82 15.66
CA CYS A 95 -5.26 15.19 16.10
C CYS A 95 -4.32 15.47 14.92
N SER A 96 -3.46 16.48 15.10
CA SER A 96 -2.31 16.67 14.23
C SER A 96 -1.37 15.46 14.32
N HIS A 97 -0.90 14.98 13.18
CA HIS A 97 -0.05 13.81 13.10
C HIS A 97 0.87 13.89 11.88
N SER A 98 1.91 13.06 11.88
CA SER A 98 2.78 12.85 10.72
C SER A 98 2.83 11.36 10.41
N ALA A 99 2.50 11.00 9.17
CA ALA A 99 2.43 9.63 8.72
C ALA A 99 3.52 9.35 7.67
N VAL A 100 4.18 8.19 7.79
CA VAL A 100 5.20 7.74 6.84
C VAL A 100 4.74 6.42 6.22
N GLY A 101 4.59 6.42 4.90
CA GLY A 101 4.44 5.21 4.10
C GLY A 101 5.77 4.47 3.94
N LYS A 102 5.69 3.15 3.76
CA LYS A 102 6.86 2.29 3.50
C LYS A 102 6.87 1.82 2.06
#